data_AF-A0A1E4MCP3-F1
#
_entry.id   AF-A0A1E4MCP3-F1
#
_cell.length_a   1.000
_cell.length_b   1.000
_cell.length_c   1.000
_cell.angle_alpha   90.00
_cell.angle_beta   90.00
_cell.angle_gamma   90.00
#
_symmetry.space_group_name_H-M   'P 1'
#
loop_
_entity.id
_entity.type
_entity.pdbx_description
1 polymer ?
#
loop_
_entity_poly.entity_id
_entity_poly.type
_entity_poly.pdbx_seq_one_letter_code
_entity_poly.pdbx_strand_id
1 'polypeptide(L)'
;MVRGKVVCRPQAPEYTGYESALYAVVAIALGIDEDDLEKWLFAPIDSDAAFTLAKIETREPINGDDKHAWAFFLNSLRVRQPDVLAHLRTEGMTMMKCFLAEGDAALPEGWPSTEQWVEDHHPGMLETQSLISWLSRIVLHDETTERFENLHWWVKEFKPEAPKQLLSDLPIHWEGGLSTGTFFIQMPIAPDRIFFGTEDAETEAYLSEMSGAELIRRVNRGTLASSSNRIWGIDAQGGRACVHRRQSRHRRRQCGAVRRHSHALLGEESRGGRKGSRGGIAGRGRGGCPQAGTGLYLRWRSDQAPPGLGCCAVTIPSAGAWGREMFLQSPLGQRHCHHNAGFA
;
A
#
# COMPACT_ATOMS: atom_id res chain seq x y z
N MET A 1 -8.40 -8.23 -14.16
CA MET A 1 -9.78 -8.45 -14.68
C MET A 1 -9.72 -9.20 -16.00
N VAL A 2 -10.83 -9.76 -16.48
CA VAL A 2 -10.99 -10.17 -17.89
C VAL A 2 -12.17 -9.39 -18.48
N ARG A 3 -11.96 -8.62 -19.56
CA ARG A 3 -12.98 -7.86 -20.29
C ARG A 3 -13.88 -6.97 -19.40
N GLY A 4 -13.29 -6.15 -18.54
CA GLY A 4 -14.04 -5.21 -17.68
C GLY A 4 -14.85 -5.83 -16.53
N LYS A 5 -14.77 -7.16 -16.34
CA LYS A 5 -15.50 -7.87 -15.29
C LYS A 5 -14.63 -8.10 -14.05
N VAL A 6 -15.25 -7.88 -12.89
CA VAL A 6 -14.71 -8.22 -11.56
C VAL A 6 -14.58 -9.73 -11.45
N VAL A 7 -13.34 -10.22 -11.47
CA VAL A 7 -13.02 -11.64 -11.27
C VAL A 7 -12.69 -11.83 -9.80
N CYS A 8 -13.33 -12.82 -9.16
CA CYS A 8 -12.96 -13.29 -7.83
C CYS A 8 -12.36 -14.69 -8.00
N ARG A 9 -11.23 -14.94 -7.35
CA ARG A 9 -10.61 -16.27 -7.25
C ARG A 9 -10.34 -16.58 -5.78
N PRO A 10 -10.65 -17.80 -5.30
CA PRO A 10 -10.10 -18.29 -4.05
C PRO A 10 -8.57 -18.20 -4.09
N GLN A 11 -7.98 -17.80 -2.99
CA GLN A 11 -6.54 -17.69 -2.76
C GLN A 11 -6.23 -18.10 -1.31
N ALA A 12 -5.11 -18.76 -1.10
CA ALA A 12 -4.57 -18.96 0.24
C ALA A 12 -3.99 -17.64 0.80
N PRO A 13 -3.99 -17.43 2.14
CA PRO A 13 -3.45 -16.21 2.76
C PRO A 13 -1.99 -15.88 2.40
N GLU A 14 -1.19 -16.89 2.06
CA GLU A 14 0.21 -16.73 1.59
C GLU A 14 0.35 -15.95 0.27
N TYR A 15 -0.71 -15.90 -0.57
CA TYR A 15 -0.72 -15.15 -1.83
C TYR A 15 -1.27 -13.71 -1.68
N THR A 16 -1.34 -13.18 -0.46
CA THR A 16 -1.74 -11.78 -0.19
C THR A 16 -0.49 -10.91 0.02
N GLY A 17 -0.43 -9.75 -0.64
CA GLY A 17 0.75 -8.87 -0.59
C GLY A 17 1.92 -9.26 -1.50
N TYR A 18 1.96 -10.48 -2.03
CA TYR A 18 3.03 -10.96 -2.93
C TYR A 18 2.82 -10.57 -4.41
N GLU A 19 3.91 -10.20 -5.08
CA GLU A 19 4.00 -10.10 -6.54
C GLU A 19 5.16 -10.97 -7.05
N SER A 20 4.86 -11.87 -7.99
CA SER A 20 5.86 -12.73 -8.63
C SER A 20 6.81 -11.92 -9.51
N ALA A 21 8.09 -12.27 -9.56
CA ALA A 21 9.12 -11.55 -10.31
C ALA A 21 9.37 -10.10 -9.82
N LEU A 22 9.08 -9.81 -8.55
CA LEU A 22 9.30 -8.50 -7.95
C LEU A 22 10.78 -8.23 -7.67
N TYR A 23 11.56 -9.28 -7.42
CA TYR A 23 13.01 -9.20 -7.20
C TYR A 23 13.82 -10.11 -8.14
N ALA A 24 13.18 -10.79 -9.09
CA ALA A 24 13.81 -11.64 -10.10
C ALA A 24 15.05 -11.02 -10.77
N VAL A 25 15.03 -9.73 -11.15
CA VAL A 25 16.19 -9.07 -11.77
C VAL A 25 17.40 -9.04 -10.83
N VAL A 26 17.16 -8.71 -9.56
CA VAL A 26 18.19 -8.72 -8.51
C VAL A 26 18.70 -10.14 -8.27
N ALA A 27 17.79 -11.11 -8.20
CA ALA A 27 18.13 -12.51 -8.00
C ALA A 27 19.02 -13.05 -9.12
N ILE A 28 18.66 -12.77 -10.38
CA ILE A 28 19.43 -13.12 -11.59
C ILE A 28 20.82 -12.47 -11.56
N ALA A 29 20.91 -11.16 -11.29
CA ALA A 29 22.19 -10.43 -11.29
C ALA A 29 23.13 -10.85 -10.14
N LEU A 30 22.59 -11.31 -9.02
CA LEU A 30 23.35 -11.83 -7.88
C LEU A 30 23.60 -13.35 -7.94
N GLY A 31 23.00 -14.07 -8.90
CA GLY A 31 23.11 -15.53 -9.02
C GLY A 31 22.43 -16.31 -7.88
N ILE A 32 21.39 -15.74 -7.27
CA ILE A 32 20.61 -16.33 -6.18
C ILE A 32 19.18 -16.65 -6.63
N ASP A 33 18.47 -17.50 -5.89
CA ASP A 33 17.05 -17.74 -6.14
C ASP A 33 16.20 -16.52 -5.72
N GLU A 34 15.10 -16.24 -6.45
CA GLU A 34 14.23 -15.10 -6.14
C GLU A 34 13.57 -15.24 -4.76
N ASP A 35 13.11 -16.44 -4.41
CA ASP A 35 12.46 -16.68 -3.13
C ASP A 35 13.47 -16.52 -1.98
N ASP A 36 14.74 -16.84 -2.20
CA ASP A 36 15.79 -16.71 -1.19
C ASP A 36 16.19 -15.25 -0.94
N LEU A 37 16.12 -14.39 -1.96
CA LEU A 37 16.32 -12.95 -1.81
C LEU A 37 15.19 -12.29 -0.98
N GLU A 38 13.92 -12.62 -1.24
CA GLU A 38 12.80 -12.10 -0.45
C GLU A 38 12.89 -12.60 1.01
N LYS A 39 13.18 -13.89 1.21
CA LYS A 39 13.44 -14.44 2.55
C LYS A 39 14.60 -13.72 3.26
N TRP A 40 15.74 -13.55 2.60
CA TRP A 40 16.92 -12.94 3.21
C TRP A 40 16.69 -11.48 3.60
N LEU A 41 16.05 -10.71 2.72
CA LEU A 41 15.87 -9.27 2.92
C LEU A 41 14.70 -8.93 3.87
N PHE A 42 13.56 -9.63 3.74
CA PHE A 42 12.32 -9.25 4.43
C PHE A 42 11.89 -10.20 5.56
N ALA A 43 12.30 -11.47 5.56
CA ALA A 43 11.88 -12.36 6.65
C ALA A 43 12.35 -11.91 8.05
N PRO A 44 13.52 -11.27 8.25
CA PRO A 44 13.87 -10.68 9.56
C PRO A 44 12.87 -9.58 9.96
N ILE A 45 12.64 -8.61 9.06
CA ILE A 45 11.73 -7.47 9.26
C ILE A 45 10.32 -7.95 9.60
N ASP A 46 9.81 -8.90 8.82
CA ASP A 46 8.45 -9.44 8.97
C ASP A 46 8.32 -10.32 10.23
N SER A 47 9.39 -11.01 10.65
CA SER A 47 9.41 -11.80 11.88
C SER A 47 9.42 -10.93 13.13
N ASP A 48 10.26 -9.90 13.19
CA ASP A 48 10.34 -9.01 14.35
C ASP A 48 9.05 -8.19 14.51
N ALA A 49 8.49 -7.74 13.39
CA ALA A 49 7.17 -7.13 13.35
C ALA A 49 6.04 -8.09 13.76
N ALA A 50 6.17 -9.39 13.54
CA ALA A 50 5.21 -10.39 14.01
C ALA A 50 5.12 -10.43 15.54
N PHE A 51 6.28 -10.40 16.21
CA PHE A 51 6.34 -10.39 17.67
C PHE A 51 5.80 -9.07 18.24
N THR A 52 6.13 -7.95 17.61
CA THR A 52 5.58 -6.64 18.02
C THR A 52 4.06 -6.56 17.80
N LEU A 53 3.54 -7.04 16.67
CA LEU A 53 2.10 -7.08 16.42
C LEU A 53 1.37 -7.95 17.45
N ALA A 54 1.94 -9.09 17.85
CA ALA A 54 1.38 -9.92 18.91
C ALA A 54 1.24 -9.12 20.22
N LYS A 55 2.28 -8.38 20.64
CA LYS A 55 2.24 -7.49 21.81
C LYS A 55 1.19 -6.38 21.69
N ILE A 56 1.09 -5.74 20.51
CA ILE A 56 0.07 -4.72 20.24
C ILE A 56 -1.35 -5.31 20.36
N GLU A 57 -1.58 -6.52 19.84
CA GLU A 57 -2.87 -7.21 19.92
C GLU A 57 -3.24 -7.60 21.36
N THR A 58 -2.27 -8.06 22.17
CA THR A 58 -2.49 -8.44 23.58
C THR A 58 -2.46 -7.26 24.56
N ARG A 59 -2.05 -6.06 24.11
CA ARG A 59 -1.77 -4.87 24.93
C ARG A 59 -0.63 -5.08 25.94
N GLU A 60 0.36 -5.86 25.56
CA GLU A 60 1.61 -5.98 26.31
C GLU A 60 2.47 -4.70 26.15
N PRO A 61 3.35 -4.38 27.13
CA PRO A 61 4.30 -3.27 26.99
C PRO A 61 5.21 -3.43 25.77
N ILE A 62 5.37 -2.34 25.02
CA ILE A 62 6.18 -2.24 23.81
C ILE A 62 7.46 -1.48 24.17
N ASN A 63 8.64 -2.05 23.90
CA ASN A 63 9.92 -1.42 24.17
C ASN A 63 10.48 -0.67 22.92
N GLY A 64 11.69 -0.12 23.01
CA GLY A 64 12.33 0.58 21.88
C GLY A 64 12.60 -0.31 20.67
N ASP A 65 13.03 -1.55 20.88
CA ASP A 65 13.31 -2.51 19.80
C ASP A 65 12.02 -2.94 19.09
N ASP A 66 10.94 -3.16 19.85
CA ASP A 66 9.60 -3.41 19.32
C ASP A 66 9.11 -2.20 18.51
N LYS A 67 9.30 -0.98 19.04
CA LYS A 67 8.97 0.27 18.33
C LYS A 67 9.69 0.34 16.98
N HIS A 68 11.00 0.08 16.98
CA HIS A 68 11.80 0.10 15.78
C HIS A 68 11.36 -0.97 14.77
N ALA A 69 11.22 -2.24 15.20
CA ALA A 69 10.83 -3.36 14.35
C ALA A 69 9.50 -3.12 13.62
N TRP A 70 8.48 -2.63 14.34
CA TRP A 70 7.17 -2.36 13.73
C TRP A 70 7.17 -1.10 12.85
N ALA A 71 7.89 -0.05 13.23
CA ALA A 71 8.08 1.13 12.37
C ALA A 71 8.79 0.78 11.06
N PHE A 72 9.85 -0.03 11.14
CA PHE A 72 10.63 -0.51 10.02
C PHE A 72 9.79 -1.37 9.07
N PHE A 73 8.95 -2.26 9.63
CA PHE A 73 7.96 -3.01 8.86
C PHE A 73 6.95 -2.10 8.16
N LEU A 74 6.33 -1.15 8.88
CA LEU A 74 5.39 -0.19 8.28
C LEU A 74 6.03 0.61 7.14
N ASN A 75 7.30 1.01 7.27
CA ASN A 75 8.04 1.68 6.20
C ASN A 75 8.35 0.72 5.03
N SER A 76 8.72 -0.54 5.31
CA SER A 76 8.93 -1.55 4.28
C SER A 76 7.68 -1.85 3.44
N LEU A 77 6.48 -1.79 4.03
CA LEU A 77 5.21 -1.91 3.30
C LEU A 77 4.94 -0.74 2.32
N ARG A 78 5.64 0.40 2.48
CA ARG A 78 5.55 1.54 1.55
C ARG A 78 6.36 1.29 0.28
N VAL A 79 7.49 0.62 0.38
CA VAL A 79 8.36 0.35 -0.77
C VAL A 79 8.00 -0.92 -1.51
N ARG A 80 7.39 -1.92 -0.87
CA ARG A 80 6.91 -3.16 -1.50
C ARG A 80 5.69 -2.97 -2.43
N GLN A 81 5.38 -1.72 -2.80
CA GLN A 81 4.23 -1.36 -3.63
C GLN A 81 4.59 -1.48 -5.13
N PRO A 82 3.77 -2.16 -5.95
CA PRO A 82 4.07 -2.39 -7.37
C PRO A 82 4.41 -1.14 -8.18
N ASP A 83 3.69 -0.04 -7.93
CA ASP A 83 3.89 1.24 -8.60
C ASP A 83 5.11 2.01 -8.08
N VAL A 84 5.44 1.89 -6.79
CA VAL A 84 6.69 2.42 -6.24
C VAL A 84 7.89 1.66 -6.85
N LEU A 85 7.85 0.33 -6.92
CA LEU A 85 8.95 -0.45 -7.48
C LEU A 85 9.10 -0.25 -9.00
N ALA A 86 7.99 -0.15 -9.74
CA ALA A 86 8.05 0.22 -11.17
C ALA A 86 8.65 1.62 -11.38
N HIS A 87 8.32 2.58 -10.52
CA HIS A 87 8.91 3.92 -10.53
C HIS A 87 10.39 3.89 -10.18
N LEU A 88 10.81 3.15 -9.15
CA LEU A 88 12.22 2.98 -8.78
C LEU A 88 13.05 2.32 -9.89
N ARG A 89 12.51 1.28 -10.56
CA ARG A 89 13.17 0.66 -11.73
C ARG A 89 13.34 1.65 -12.90
N THR A 90 12.41 2.59 -13.08
CA THR A 90 12.44 3.53 -14.21
C THR A 90 13.28 4.76 -13.89
N GLU A 91 12.92 5.52 -12.86
CA GLU A 91 13.62 6.76 -12.48
C GLU A 91 14.96 6.50 -11.79
N GLY A 92 15.06 5.43 -11.00
CA GLY A 92 16.31 5.01 -10.37
C GLY A 92 17.36 4.62 -11.41
N MET A 93 16.95 3.96 -12.50
CA MET A 93 17.82 3.71 -13.65
C MET A 93 18.19 4.98 -14.40
N THR A 94 17.25 5.87 -14.68
CA THR A 94 17.54 7.17 -15.33
C THR A 94 18.58 7.96 -14.52
N MET A 95 18.39 8.08 -13.20
CA MET A 95 19.35 8.76 -12.31
C MET A 95 20.71 8.05 -12.26
N MET A 96 20.74 6.72 -12.23
CA MET A 96 21.99 5.95 -12.26
C MET A 96 22.77 6.19 -13.56
N LYS A 97 22.10 6.16 -14.73
CA LYS A 97 22.73 6.42 -16.03
C LYS A 97 23.30 7.84 -16.13
N CYS A 98 22.56 8.85 -15.64
CA CYS A 98 23.08 10.22 -15.57
C CYS A 98 24.34 10.31 -14.70
N PHE A 99 24.34 9.68 -13.53
CA PHE A 99 25.50 9.66 -12.63
C PHE A 99 26.72 8.96 -13.25
N LEU A 100 26.51 7.84 -13.95
CA LEU A 100 27.59 7.16 -14.68
C LEU A 100 28.13 8.02 -15.82
N ALA A 101 27.26 8.66 -16.61
CA ALA A 101 27.68 9.55 -17.70
C ALA A 101 28.46 10.79 -17.22
N GLU A 102 28.15 11.32 -16.03
CA GLU A 102 28.94 12.37 -15.39
C GLU A 102 30.34 11.88 -14.97
N GLY A 103 30.45 10.65 -14.46
CA GLY A 103 31.74 10.02 -14.15
C GLY A 103 32.57 9.67 -15.40
N ASP A 104 31.90 9.25 -16.47
CA ASP A 104 32.52 8.87 -17.74
C ASP A 104 33.16 10.06 -18.48
N ALA A 105 32.84 11.30 -18.11
CA ALA A 105 33.43 12.52 -18.71
C ALA A 105 34.96 12.63 -18.56
N ALA A 106 35.57 11.83 -17.67
CA ALA A 106 37.02 11.75 -17.48
C ALA A 106 37.68 10.53 -18.16
N LEU A 107 36.92 9.67 -18.85
CA LEU A 107 37.48 8.50 -19.54
C LEU A 107 38.31 8.89 -20.77
N PRO A 108 39.40 8.16 -21.10
CA PRO A 108 40.15 8.39 -22.32
C PRO A 108 39.32 8.07 -23.57
N GLU A 109 39.60 8.77 -24.68
CA GLU A 109 38.94 8.53 -25.96
C GLU A 109 39.08 7.05 -26.40
N GLY A 110 37.96 6.46 -26.85
CA GLY A 110 37.90 5.07 -27.30
C GLY A 110 37.65 4.02 -26.20
N TRP A 111 37.56 4.42 -24.92
CA TRP A 111 37.09 3.52 -23.86
C TRP A 111 35.55 3.38 -23.91
N PRO A 112 34.99 2.20 -23.55
CA PRO A 112 33.55 2.07 -23.37
C PRO A 112 33.08 2.92 -22.18
N SER A 113 31.83 3.38 -22.22
CA SER A 113 31.18 3.99 -21.05
C SER A 113 31.09 2.99 -19.90
N THR A 114 31.03 3.47 -18.66
CA THR A 114 30.83 2.60 -17.50
C THR A 114 29.50 1.85 -17.60
N GLU A 115 28.45 2.47 -18.15
CA GLU A 115 27.19 1.78 -18.45
C GLU A 115 27.40 0.58 -19.38
N GLN A 116 28.07 0.77 -20.52
CA GLN A 116 28.31 -0.28 -21.51
C GLN A 116 29.18 -1.40 -20.91
N TRP A 117 30.26 -1.03 -20.21
CA TRP A 117 31.15 -2.00 -19.58
C TRP A 117 30.42 -2.85 -18.53
N VAL A 118 29.58 -2.23 -17.68
CA VAL A 118 28.80 -2.98 -16.68
C VAL A 118 27.79 -3.92 -17.34
N GLU A 119 27.07 -3.49 -18.38
CA GLU A 119 26.10 -4.37 -19.04
C GLU A 119 26.78 -5.54 -19.78
N ASP A 120 27.93 -5.33 -20.39
CA ASP A 120 28.70 -6.38 -21.10
C ASP A 120 29.28 -7.45 -20.16
N HIS A 121 29.63 -7.09 -18.91
CA HIS A 121 30.30 -7.99 -17.96
C HIS A 121 29.38 -8.47 -16.81
N HIS A 122 28.34 -7.71 -16.50
CA HIS A 122 27.41 -7.90 -15.39
C HIS A 122 25.97 -7.50 -15.80
N PRO A 123 25.36 -8.20 -16.76
CA PRO A 123 24.04 -7.85 -17.31
C PRO A 123 22.97 -7.76 -16.22
N GLY A 124 22.19 -6.68 -16.23
CA GLY A 124 21.16 -6.41 -15.21
C GLY A 124 21.69 -5.93 -13.85
N MET A 125 23.01 -5.77 -13.68
CA MET A 125 23.59 -5.24 -12.44
C MET A 125 23.21 -3.77 -12.19
N LEU A 126 23.02 -2.96 -13.24
CA LEU A 126 22.58 -1.57 -13.10
C LEU A 126 21.15 -1.48 -12.55
N GLU A 127 20.21 -2.26 -13.07
CA GLU A 127 18.84 -2.31 -12.54
C GLU A 127 18.86 -2.80 -11.09
N THR A 128 19.65 -3.83 -10.82
CA THR A 128 19.84 -4.41 -9.49
C THR A 128 20.39 -3.41 -8.48
N GLN A 129 21.48 -2.74 -8.81
CA GLN A 129 22.12 -1.75 -7.95
C GLN A 129 21.22 -0.55 -7.73
N SER A 130 20.48 -0.11 -8.76
CA SER A 130 19.46 0.94 -8.59
C SER A 130 18.39 0.49 -7.60
N LEU A 131 17.82 -0.71 -7.76
CA LEU A 131 16.74 -1.20 -6.90
C LEU A 131 17.21 -1.36 -5.45
N ILE A 132 18.33 -2.04 -5.20
CA ILE A 132 18.84 -2.26 -3.83
C ILE A 132 19.21 -0.93 -3.16
N SER A 133 19.93 -0.03 -3.85
CA SER A 133 20.40 1.23 -3.26
C SER A 133 19.26 2.20 -2.96
N TRP A 134 18.20 2.25 -3.78
CA TRP A 134 17.02 3.05 -3.47
C TRP A 134 16.11 2.39 -2.43
N LEU A 135 15.89 1.08 -2.52
CA LEU A 135 15.06 0.32 -1.57
C LEU A 135 15.59 0.46 -0.15
N SER A 136 16.88 0.18 0.06
CA SER A 136 17.55 0.32 1.35
C SER A 136 17.42 1.74 1.90
N ARG A 137 17.71 2.77 1.10
CA ARG A 137 17.64 4.18 1.54
C ARG A 137 16.24 4.67 1.90
N ILE A 138 15.19 4.15 1.26
CA ILE A 138 13.80 4.52 1.61
C ILE A 138 13.33 3.78 2.86
N VAL A 139 13.70 2.50 3.00
CA VAL A 139 13.34 1.66 4.16
C VAL A 139 14.09 2.08 5.42
N LEU A 140 15.38 2.42 5.31
CA LEU A 140 16.25 2.93 6.37
C LEU A 140 16.23 4.48 6.47
N HIS A 141 15.14 5.13 6.05
CA HIS A 141 15.05 6.60 6.14
C HIS A 141 14.66 7.03 7.56
N ASP A 142 15.66 7.33 8.39
CA ASP A 142 15.53 7.65 9.84
C ASP A 142 14.30 8.52 10.15
N GLU A 143 14.16 9.71 9.55
CA GLU A 143 13.03 10.63 9.81
C GLU A 143 11.63 10.00 9.62
N THR A 144 11.51 9.03 8.69
CA THR A 144 10.25 8.32 8.44
C THR A 144 10.04 7.22 9.49
N THR A 145 11.08 6.47 9.83
CA THR A 145 11.04 5.40 10.83
C THR A 145 10.75 5.99 12.21
N GLU A 146 11.51 7.01 12.64
CA GLU A 146 11.26 7.78 13.86
C GLU A 146 9.81 8.31 13.92
N ARG A 147 9.27 8.79 12.79
CA ARG A 147 7.88 9.27 12.73
C ARG A 147 6.85 8.17 12.95
N PHE A 148 7.13 6.94 12.56
CA PHE A 148 6.27 5.79 12.87
C PHE A 148 6.44 5.31 14.32
N GLU A 149 7.66 5.29 14.85
CA GLU A 149 7.98 4.92 16.23
C GLU A 149 7.24 5.82 17.24
N ASN A 150 7.19 7.12 16.99
CA ASN A 150 6.59 8.11 17.90
C ASN A 150 5.05 8.10 17.96
N LEU A 151 4.36 7.41 17.05
CA LEU A 151 2.90 7.29 17.11
C LEU A 151 2.44 6.49 18.33
N HIS A 152 1.34 6.89 18.96
CA HIS A 152 0.58 6.01 19.85
C HIS A 152 -0.14 4.94 19.02
N TRP A 153 -0.07 3.67 19.43
CA TRP A 153 -0.50 2.51 18.64
C TRP A 153 -1.59 1.71 19.34
N TRP A 154 -2.64 1.33 18.61
CA TRP A 154 -3.68 0.46 19.14
C TRP A 154 -4.33 -0.39 18.06
N VAL A 155 -4.97 -1.48 18.49
CA VAL A 155 -5.84 -2.30 17.63
C VAL A 155 -7.29 -2.12 18.06
N LYS A 156 -8.15 -1.87 17.07
CA LYS A 156 -9.60 -1.86 17.25
C LYS A 156 -10.20 -3.13 16.66
N GLU A 157 -10.82 -3.92 17.52
CA GLU A 157 -11.51 -5.15 17.18
C GLU A 157 -13.01 -4.91 16.91
N PHE A 158 -13.60 -5.73 16.05
CA PHE A 158 -15.01 -5.65 15.67
C PHE A 158 -15.75 -6.96 15.98
N LYS A 159 -17.03 -6.83 16.34
CA LYS A 159 -17.88 -7.98 16.63
C LYS A 159 -18.02 -8.89 15.40
N PRO A 160 -18.22 -10.22 15.57
CA PRO A 160 -18.33 -11.16 14.44
C PRO A 160 -19.39 -10.78 13.39
N GLU A 161 -20.49 -10.14 13.80
CA GLU A 161 -21.58 -9.66 12.92
C GLU A 161 -21.31 -8.34 12.20
N ALA A 162 -20.20 -7.65 12.50
CA ALA A 162 -19.79 -6.46 11.76
C ALA A 162 -19.42 -6.81 10.31
N PRO A 163 -19.57 -5.89 9.35
CA PRO A 163 -19.05 -6.12 8.00
C PRO A 163 -17.53 -6.38 8.08
N LYS A 164 -17.02 -7.27 7.24
CA LYS A 164 -15.59 -7.61 7.29
C LYS A 164 -14.74 -6.63 6.48
N GLN A 165 -13.48 -6.52 6.87
CA GLN A 165 -12.48 -5.70 6.22
C GLN A 165 -12.13 -6.21 4.82
N LEU A 166 -11.49 -5.34 4.06
CA LEU A 166 -10.78 -5.63 2.83
C LEU A 166 -9.30 -5.34 3.05
N LEU A 167 -8.45 -6.12 2.40
CA LEU A 167 -7.03 -5.82 2.22
C LEU A 167 -6.80 -5.36 0.77
N SER A 168 -5.75 -4.58 0.52
CA SER A 168 -5.30 -4.26 -0.84
C SER A 168 -3.80 -4.41 -0.95
N ASP A 169 -3.34 -4.43 -2.20
CA ASP A 169 -1.92 -4.34 -2.58
C ASP A 169 -1.20 -3.12 -2.00
N LEU A 170 -1.96 -2.08 -1.59
CA LEU A 170 -1.50 -1.03 -0.69
C LEU A 170 -2.16 -1.27 0.69
N PRO A 171 -1.54 -2.00 1.64
CA PRO A 171 -2.21 -2.41 2.89
C PRO A 171 -2.25 -1.30 3.95
N ILE A 172 -1.22 -0.47 4.01
CA ILE A 172 -1.13 0.71 4.88
C ILE A 172 -1.76 1.92 4.20
N HIS A 173 -2.62 2.65 4.93
CA HIS A 173 -3.09 3.98 4.54
C HIS A 173 -2.69 4.98 5.62
N TRP A 174 -2.38 6.21 5.21
CA TRP A 174 -2.23 7.32 6.14
C TRP A 174 -2.98 8.55 5.62
N GLU A 175 -3.35 9.44 6.55
CA GLU A 175 -3.85 10.77 6.27
C GLU A 175 -3.01 11.79 7.06
N GLY A 176 -3.03 13.06 6.63
CA GLY A 176 -2.04 14.05 7.06
C GLY A 176 -0.70 13.94 6.32
N GLY A 177 0.18 14.90 6.54
CA GLY A 177 1.58 14.85 6.10
C GLY A 177 2.49 14.33 7.21
N LEU A 178 3.63 13.71 6.86
CA LEU A 178 4.57 13.18 7.86
C LEU A 178 5.02 14.26 8.85
N SER A 179 5.23 15.50 8.41
CA SER A 179 5.60 16.65 9.25
C SER A 179 4.43 17.35 9.96
N THR A 180 3.21 16.80 9.87
CA THR A 180 2.01 17.41 10.49
C THR A 180 1.58 16.64 11.73
N GLY A 181 1.12 17.36 12.76
CA GLY A 181 0.55 16.75 13.97
C GLY A 181 -0.75 15.98 13.75
N THR A 182 -1.38 16.10 12.58
CA THR A 182 -2.56 15.34 12.17
C THR A 182 -2.22 14.04 11.44
N PHE A 183 -0.96 13.60 11.48
CA PHE A 183 -0.54 12.33 10.90
C PHE A 183 -1.19 11.15 11.64
N PHE A 184 -1.92 10.32 10.90
CA PHE A 184 -2.38 9.03 11.40
C PHE A 184 -2.29 7.96 10.33
N ILE A 185 -2.10 6.72 10.77
CA ILE A 185 -2.05 5.53 9.92
C ILE A 185 -3.13 4.53 10.33
N GLN A 186 -3.58 3.75 9.36
CA GLN A 186 -4.49 2.63 9.56
C GLN A 186 -4.14 1.46 8.64
N MET A 187 -4.21 0.24 9.16
CA MET A 187 -3.92 -0.98 8.41
C MET A 187 -4.87 -2.11 8.83
N PRO A 188 -5.64 -2.71 7.91
CA PRO A 188 -6.37 -3.94 8.17
C PRO A 188 -5.39 -5.09 8.44
N ILE A 189 -5.39 -5.62 9.66
CA ILE A 189 -4.54 -6.76 10.08
C ILE A 189 -5.33 -8.08 10.16
N ALA A 190 -6.66 -8.01 10.20
CA ALA A 190 -7.56 -9.16 10.22
C ALA A 190 -8.92 -8.79 9.60
N PRO A 191 -9.80 -9.77 9.26
CA PRO A 191 -11.17 -9.51 8.81
C PRO A 191 -11.99 -8.57 9.72
N ASP A 192 -11.65 -8.51 10.99
CA ASP A 192 -12.34 -7.80 12.08
C ASP A 192 -11.38 -7.09 13.04
N ARG A 193 -10.15 -6.81 12.62
CA ARG A 193 -9.19 -6.01 13.41
C ARG A 193 -8.44 -5.02 12.51
N ILE A 194 -8.32 -3.79 12.99
CA ILE A 194 -7.56 -2.72 12.33
C ILE A 194 -6.51 -2.24 13.32
N PHE A 195 -5.26 -2.19 12.87
CA PHE A 195 -4.18 -1.46 13.52
C PHE A 195 -4.30 0.03 13.18
N PHE A 196 -4.12 0.88 14.18
CA PHE A 196 -4.05 2.34 14.06
C PHE A 196 -2.78 2.88 14.72
N GLY A 197 -2.29 4.00 14.20
CA GLY A 197 -1.28 4.81 14.88
C GLY A 197 -1.53 6.31 14.67
N THR A 198 -1.42 7.13 15.72
CA THR A 198 -1.45 8.60 15.61
C THR A 198 -0.72 9.27 16.77
N GLU A 199 -0.34 10.53 16.63
CA GLU A 199 0.11 11.38 17.74
C GLU A 199 -1.02 12.23 18.33
N ASP A 200 -2.13 12.38 17.61
CA ASP A 200 -3.24 13.22 18.00
C ASP A 200 -4.29 12.45 18.82
N ALA A 201 -4.38 12.79 20.11
CA ALA A 201 -5.36 12.22 21.03
C ALA A 201 -6.82 12.50 20.63
N GLU A 202 -7.11 13.60 19.91
CA GLU A 202 -8.45 13.86 19.38
C GLU A 202 -8.80 12.88 18.26
N THR A 203 -7.87 12.63 17.34
CA THR A 203 -7.99 11.61 16.29
C THR A 203 -8.15 10.20 16.88
N GLU A 204 -7.37 9.84 17.90
CA GLU A 204 -7.54 8.54 18.58
C GLU A 204 -8.93 8.41 19.22
N ALA A 205 -9.37 9.41 20.00
CA ALA A 205 -10.68 9.40 20.64
C ALA A 205 -11.80 9.28 19.59
N TYR A 206 -11.73 10.09 18.52
CA TYR A 206 -12.68 10.08 17.41
C TYR A 206 -12.78 8.71 16.72
N LEU A 207 -11.64 8.09 16.40
CA LEU A 207 -11.60 6.77 15.78
C LEU A 207 -12.06 5.67 16.74
N SER A 208 -11.77 5.80 18.04
CA SER A 208 -12.14 4.86 19.09
C SER A 208 -13.64 4.89 19.42
N GLU A 209 -14.27 6.06 19.44
CA GLU A 209 -15.72 6.21 19.63
C GLU A 209 -16.54 5.85 18.38
N MET A 210 -15.95 5.93 17.18
CA MET A 210 -16.66 5.67 15.93
C MET A 210 -17.28 4.26 15.89
N SER A 211 -18.58 4.18 15.58
CA SER A 211 -19.28 2.90 15.44
C SER A 211 -18.58 1.99 14.42
N GLY A 212 -18.38 0.72 14.78
CA GLY A 212 -17.57 -0.20 13.97
C GLY A 212 -18.03 -0.30 12.51
N ALA A 213 -19.33 -0.36 12.27
CA ALA A 213 -19.89 -0.46 10.90
C ALA A 213 -19.69 0.80 10.03
N GLU A 214 -19.41 1.97 10.62
CA GLU A 214 -18.97 3.16 9.87
C GLU A 214 -17.44 3.18 9.70
N LEU A 215 -16.67 2.83 10.74
CA LEU A 215 -15.21 2.78 10.66
C LEU A 215 -14.73 1.78 9.61
N ILE A 216 -15.22 0.54 9.66
CA ILE A 216 -15.04 -0.49 8.62
C ILE A 216 -15.38 0.04 7.22
N ARG A 217 -16.47 0.80 7.09
CA ARG A 217 -16.92 1.37 5.81
C ARG A 217 -16.02 2.52 5.31
N ARG A 218 -15.32 3.20 6.21
CA ARG A 218 -14.30 4.20 5.87
C ARG A 218 -13.00 3.53 5.46
N VAL A 219 -12.47 2.61 6.28
CA VAL A 219 -11.23 1.89 5.98
C VAL A 219 -11.35 1.10 4.68
N ASN A 220 -12.43 0.33 4.48
CA ASN A 220 -12.68 -0.35 3.21
C ASN A 220 -12.82 0.61 2.04
N ARG A 221 -13.20 1.88 2.25
CA ARG A 221 -13.21 2.90 1.17
C ARG A 221 -11.80 3.38 0.86
N GLY A 222 -10.93 3.53 1.86
CA GLY A 222 -9.50 3.80 1.71
C GLY A 222 -8.82 2.69 0.92
N THR A 223 -8.87 1.45 1.42
CA THR A 223 -8.40 0.23 0.74
C THR A 223 -8.89 0.11 -0.69
N LEU A 224 -10.20 0.33 -0.93
CA LEU A 224 -10.75 0.33 -2.29
C LEU A 224 -10.21 1.45 -3.16
N ALA A 225 -9.86 2.62 -2.61
CA ALA A 225 -9.46 3.81 -3.36
C ALA A 225 -7.97 3.77 -3.73
N SER A 226 -7.12 3.36 -2.79
CA SER A 226 -5.67 3.23 -2.95
C SER A 226 -5.29 2.05 -3.84
N SER A 227 -5.97 0.91 -3.72
CA SER A 227 -5.63 -0.31 -4.46
C SER A 227 -5.42 -0.07 -5.96
N SER A 228 -4.24 -0.49 -6.43
CA SER A 228 -3.77 -0.36 -7.81
C SER A 228 -4.33 -1.49 -8.70
N ASN A 229 -4.17 -2.74 -8.25
CA ASN A 229 -4.45 -3.96 -8.99
C ASN A 229 -5.34 -4.95 -8.21
N ARG A 230 -5.08 -5.18 -6.92
CA ARG A 230 -5.62 -6.33 -6.15
C ARG A 230 -6.26 -5.93 -4.81
N ILE A 231 -7.48 -6.43 -4.58
CA ILE A 231 -8.17 -6.43 -3.27
C ILE A 231 -8.29 -7.88 -2.80
N TRP A 232 -8.23 -8.11 -1.50
CA TRP A 232 -8.63 -9.37 -0.88
C TRP A 232 -9.73 -9.13 0.16
N GLY A 233 -10.54 -10.17 0.40
CA GLY A 233 -11.55 -10.19 1.46
C GLY A 233 -11.96 -11.63 1.77
N ILE A 234 -12.64 -11.82 2.90
CA ILE A 234 -13.02 -13.16 3.40
C ILE A 234 -13.93 -13.95 2.45
N ASP A 235 -14.71 -13.26 1.61
CA ASP A 235 -15.61 -13.89 0.64
C ASP A 235 -15.78 -13.03 -0.64
N ALA A 236 -16.20 -13.69 -1.72
CA ALA A 236 -16.39 -13.04 -3.03
C ALA A 236 -17.58 -12.06 -3.06
N GLN A 237 -18.59 -12.23 -2.21
CA GLN A 237 -19.80 -11.40 -2.20
C GLN A 237 -19.51 -10.02 -1.61
N GLY A 238 -18.83 -9.97 -0.46
CA GLY A 238 -18.32 -8.76 0.19
C GLY A 238 -17.38 -7.99 -0.74
N GLY A 239 -16.39 -8.68 -1.32
CA GLY A 239 -15.46 -8.10 -2.30
C GLY A 239 -16.18 -7.47 -3.50
N ARG A 240 -17.07 -8.20 -4.18
CA ARG A 240 -17.85 -7.68 -5.32
C ARG A 240 -18.75 -6.51 -4.93
N ALA A 241 -19.48 -6.61 -3.81
CA ALA A 241 -20.40 -5.57 -3.34
C ALA A 241 -19.68 -4.25 -3.01
N CYS A 242 -18.41 -4.32 -2.63
CA CYS A 242 -17.52 -3.19 -2.41
C CYS A 242 -17.03 -2.59 -3.73
N VAL A 243 -16.49 -3.40 -4.66
CA VAL A 243 -16.01 -2.93 -5.97
C VAL A 243 -17.12 -2.32 -6.83
N HIS A 244 -18.31 -2.93 -6.89
CA HIS A 244 -19.44 -2.37 -7.63
C HIS A 244 -19.92 -1.02 -7.05
N ARG A 245 -19.78 -0.79 -5.74
CA ARG A 245 -20.04 0.51 -5.11
C ARG A 245 -18.98 1.57 -5.47
N ARG A 246 -17.70 1.20 -5.67
CA ARG A 246 -16.67 2.11 -6.23
C ARG A 246 -17.03 2.49 -7.68
N GLN A 247 -17.27 1.50 -8.54
CA GLN A 247 -17.56 1.70 -9.97
C GLN A 247 -18.82 2.55 -10.22
N SER A 248 -19.92 2.27 -9.52
CA SER A 248 -21.18 3.03 -9.67
C SER A 248 -21.06 4.48 -9.19
N ARG A 249 -20.30 4.75 -8.12
CA ARG A 249 -19.99 6.12 -7.68
C ARG A 249 -19.14 6.88 -8.69
N HIS A 250 -18.13 6.24 -9.28
CA HIS A 250 -17.28 6.87 -10.28
C HIS A 250 -18.09 7.25 -11.54
N ARG A 251 -18.92 6.32 -12.06
CA ARG A 251 -19.85 6.61 -13.17
C ARG A 251 -20.81 7.76 -12.83
N ARG A 252 -21.37 7.81 -11.61
CA ARG A 252 -22.23 8.93 -11.18
C ARG A 252 -21.46 10.26 -11.10
N ARG A 253 -20.20 10.27 -10.67
CA ARG A 253 -19.35 11.48 -10.67
C ARG A 253 -19.06 11.95 -12.09
N GLN A 254 -18.68 11.06 -13.01
CA GLN A 254 -18.47 11.38 -14.42
C GLN A 254 -19.76 11.93 -15.07
N CYS A 255 -20.88 11.22 -14.97
CA CYS A 255 -22.16 11.69 -15.52
C CYS A 255 -22.64 13.00 -14.87
N GLY A 256 -22.35 13.22 -13.58
CA GLY A 256 -22.68 14.45 -12.87
C GLY A 256 -21.72 15.62 -13.13
N ALA A 257 -20.50 15.35 -13.61
CA ALA A 257 -19.58 16.36 -14.12
C ALA A 257 -20.02 16.78 -15.53
N VAL A 258 -20.26 15.82 -16.42
CA VAL A 258 -20.81 16.06 -17.76
C VAL A 258 -22.13 16.83 -17.67
N ARG A 259 -23.09 16.39 -16.85
CA ARG A 259 -24.36 17.13 -16.65
C ARG A 259 -24.16 18.53 -16.08
N ARG A 260 -23.18 18.78 -15.21
CA ARG A 260 -22.93 20.14 -14.71
C ARG A 260 -22.27 21.02 -15.77
N HIS A 261 -21.43 20.46 -16.64
CA HIS A 261 -20.91 21.17 -17.80
C HIS A 261 -22.03 21.48 -18.80
N SER A 262 -22.91 20.51 -19.12
CA SER A 262 -24.08 20.73 -19.97
C SER A 262 -25.12 21.68 -19.37
N HIS A 263 -25.38 21.65 -18.07
CA HIS A 263 -26.28 22.62 -17.42
C HIS A 263 -25.67 24.02 -17.29
N ALA A 264 -24.35 24.15 -17.14
CA ALA A 264 -23.69 25.45 -17.24
C ALA A 264 -23.83 26.07 -18.64
N LEU A 265 -24.10 25.25 -19.67
CA LEU A 265 -24.37 25.67 -21.05
C LEU A 265 -25.88 25.81 -21.37
N LEU A 266 -26.80 25.39 -20.48
CA LEU A 266 -28.23 25.20 -20.80
C LEU A 266 -29.17 25.52 -19.60
N GLY A 267 -28.77 26.40 -18.67
CA GLY A 267 -29.32 26.38 -17.30
C GLY A 267 -29.53 27.70 -16.56
N GLU A 268 -29.63 28.84 -17.24
CA GLU A 268 -30.51 29.91 -16.74
C GLU A 268 -31.95 29.55 -17.10
N GLU A 269 -32.62 28.66 -16.34
CA GLU A 269 -34.08 28.72 -16.14
C GLU A 269 -34.65 27.68 -15.16
N SER A 270 -35.70 28.10 -14.44
CA SER A 270 -36.68 27.29 -13.70
C SER A 270 -36.22 26.51 -12.45
N ARG A 271 -36.76 26.95 -11.30
CA ARG A 271 -36.83 26.18 -10.04
C ARG A 271 -38.17 25.44 -9.96
N GLY A 272 -38.18 24.19 -9.52
CA GLY A 272 -39.41 23.47 -9.13
C GLY A 272 -39.08 22.10 -8.54
N GLY A 273 -39.57 21.78 -7.32
CA GLY A 273 -39.16 20.57 -6.58
C GLY A 273 -40.32 19.73 -6.04
N ARG A 274 -40.00 18.56 -5.46
CA ARG A 274 -40.88 17.82 -4.51
C ARG A 274 -40.14 16.72 -3.72
N LYS A 275 -40.75 16.25 -2.62
CA LYS A 275 -40.23 15.30 -1.60
C LYS A 275 -40.68 13.83 -1.84
N GLY A 276 -40.00 12.83 -1.24
CA GLY A 276 -40.44 11.41 -1.17
C GLY A 276 -39.56 10.49 -0.28
N SER A 277 -40.08 9.34 0.22
CA SER A 277 -39.43 8.37 1.16
C SER A 277 -39.94 6.91 0.94
N ARG A 278 -39.69 5.80 1.70
CA ARG A 278 -39.24 5.54 3.10
C ARG A 278 -38.82 4.05 3.32
N GLY A 279 -37.80 3.72 4.16
CA GLY A 279 -37.52 2.36 4.72
C GLY A 279 -36.90 1.29 3.78
N GLY A 280 -36.36 0.12 4.22
CA GLY A 280 -35.92 -0.36 5.56
C GLY A 280 -35.68 -1.92 5.67
N ILE A 281 -34.71 -2.37 6.51
CA ILE A 281 -34.61 -3.72 7.22
C ILE A 281 -34.28 -5.00 6.35
N ALA A 282 -33.81 -6.19 6.83
CA ALA A 282 -32.64 -6.66 7.63
C ALA A 282 -32.54 -8.24 7.69
N GLY A 283 -31.41 -8.86 8.13
CA GLY A 283 -31.23 -10.32 8.50
C GLY A 283 -29.97 -11.00 7.88
N ARG A 284 -28.94 -11.54 8.60
CA ARG A 284 -28.72 -12.74 9.49
C ARG A 284 -28.77 -14.13 8.77
N GLY A 285 -27.84 -15.09 8.92
CA GLY A 285 -26.48 -15.16 9.55
C GLY A 285 -25.93 -16.62 9.78
N ARG A 286 -24.64 -16.77 10.20
CA ARG A 286 -23.88 -17.96 10.75
C ARG A 286 -23.55 -19.16 9.80
N GLY A 287 -22.44 -19.93 9.92
CA GLY A 287 -21.21 -19.85 10.77
C GLY A 287 -20.36 -21.17 10.73
N GLY A 288 -19.17 -21.23 11.39
CA GLY A 288 -18.49 -22.49 11.84
C GLY A 288 -17.01 -22.77 11.42
N CYS A 289 -16.06 -22.73 12.38
CA CYS A 289 -14.56 -22.90 12.39
C CYS A 289 -13.99 -24.36 12.27
N PRO A 290 -12.65 -24.66 12.36
CA PRO A 290 -11.37 -23.94 12.00
C PRO A 290 -10.25 -24.86 11.36
N GLN A 291 -9.02 -24.35 11.09
CA GLN A 291 -7.70 -24.83 11.65
C GLN A 291 -6.40 -24.18 11.04
N ALA A 292 -5.27 -24.30 11.77
CA ALA A 292 -4.06 -23.45 11.85
C ALA A 292 -2.89 -23.61 10.82
N GLY A 293 -1.84 -22.75 10.89
CA GLY A 293 -0.52 -23.05 10.28
C GLY A 293 0.57 -21.97 9.98
N THR A 294 0.88 -21.01 10.89
CA THR A 294 2.16 -20.21 11.05
C THR A 294 2.92 -19.55 9.86
N GLY A 295 3.18 -18.23 9.98
CA GLY A 295 4.11 -17.43 9.16
C GLY A 295 3.57 -16.01 8.89
N LEU A 296 4.27 -14.94 9.30
CA LEU A 296 3.73 -13.56 9.28
C LEU A 296 4.20 -12.74 8.06
N TYR A 297 3.65 -13.08 6.90
CA TYR A 297 3.21 -12.02 5.98
C TYR A 297 2.02 -11.27 6.62
N LEU A 298 1.29 -10.40 5.93
CA LEU A 298 -0.10 -10.05 6.35
C LEU A 298 -1.04 -11.25 6.14
N ARG A 299 -0.68 -12.38 6.74
CA ARG A 299 -1.37 -13.66 6.71
C ARG A 299 -2.65 -13.51 7.48
N TRP A 300 -3.69 -13.15 6.73
CA TRP A 300 -5.08 -13.16 7.12
C TRP A 300 -5.38 -14.47 7.87
N ARG A 301 -5.41 -14.41 9.21
CA ARG A 301 -5.47 -15.57 10.11
C ARG A 301 -6.68 -16.46 9.79
N SER A 302 -6.44 -17.51 9.01
CA SER A 302 -7.47 -18.43 8.52
C SER A 302 -7.94 -19.41 9.60
N ASP A 303 -7.23 -19.51 10.73
CA ASP A 303 -7.64 -20.19 11.95
C ASP A 303 -8.95 -19.63 12.55
N GLN A 304 -9.34 -18.39 12.20
CA GLN A 304 -10.65 -17.82 12.52
C GLN A 304 -11.65 -17.82 11.35
N ALA A 305 -11.25 -18.30 10.17
CA ALA A 305 -12.16 -18.49 9.05
C ALA A 305 -12.89 -19.84 9.18
N PRO A 306 -14.20 -19.90 8.90
CA PRO A 306 -14.91 -21.15 8.69
C PRO A 306 -14.20 -22.06 7.65
N PRO A 307 -13.84 -23.33 7.95
CA PRO A 307 -13.37 -24.29 6.94
C PRO A 307 -14.30 -24.31 5.74
N GLY A 308 -13.71 -24.16 4.55
CA GLY A 308 -14.42 -23.98 3.29
C GLY A 308 -14.48 -22.53 2.78
N LEU A 309 -14.14 -21.51 3.59
CA LEU A 309 -14.00 -20.12 3.13
C LEU A 309 -12.55 -19.79 2.77
N GLY A 310 -12.19 -19.99 1.50
CA GLY A 310 -10.97 -19.42 0.94
C GLY A 310 -11.08 -17.91 0.74
N CYS A 311 -10.02 -17.16 1.07
CA CYS A 311 -9.97 -15.72 0.82
C CYS A 311 -10.16 -15.45 -0.68
N CYS A 312 -10.92 -14.41 -1.02
CA CYS A 312 -11.20 -14.10 -2.42
C CYS A 312 -10.39 -12.89 -2.89
N ALA A 313 -9.41 -13.15 -3.77
CA ALA A 313 -8.69 -12.11 -4.49
C ALA A 313 -9.57 -11.53 -5.60
N VAL A 314 -9.61 -10.20 -5.71
CA VAL A 314 -10.46 -9.43 -6.62
C VAL A 314 -9.62 -8.40 -7.37
N THR A 315 -9.48 -8.57 -8.68
CA THR A 315 -8.67 -7.64 -9.50
C THR A 315 -9.48 -6.40 -9.94
N ILE A 316 -8.93 -5.21 -9.73
CA ILE A 316 -9.46 -3.92 -10.19
C ILE A 316 -8.93 -3.63 -11.63
N PRO A 317 -9.59 -2.80 -12.47
CA PRO A 317 -8.89 -2.11 -13.55
C PRO A 317 -7.81 -1.18 -12.98
N SER A 318 -6.60 -1.20 -13.58
CA SER A 318 -5.67 -0.09 -13.40
C SER A 318 -6.34 1.20 -13.90
N ALA A 319 -6.33 2.24 -13.07
CA ALA A 319 -6.74 3.57 -13.48
C ALA A 319 -5.60 4.19 -14.29
N GLY A 320 -5.57 3.92 -15.60
CA GLY A 320 -4.50 4.38 -16.48
C GLY A 320 -4.32 5.90 -16.43
N ALA A 321 -3.22 6.35 -15.83
CA ALA A 321 -2.77 7.74 -15.73
C ALA A 321 -3.86 8.78 -15.37
N TRP A 322 -4.50 8.65 -14.21
CA TRP A 322 -5.37 9.70 -13.65
C TRP A 322 -4.83 10.23 -12.32
N GLY A 323 -4.22 11.42 -12.33
CA GLY A 323 -4.06 12.31 -11.18
C GLY A 323 -3.41 11.73 -9.91
N ARG A 324 -2.21 11.12 -10.02
CA ARG A 324 -1.35 10.80 -8.87
C ARG A 324 -0.27 11.87 -8.68
N GLU A 325 -0.67 13.13 -8.48
CA GLU A 325 0.25 14.26 -8.25
C GLU A 325 0.54 14.50 -6.74
N MET A 326 0.14 13.53 -5.90
CA MET A 326 0.50 13.45 -4.48
C MET A 326 0.79 12.00 -4.15
N PHE A 327 2.03 11.69 -3.77
CA PHE A 327 2.46 10.68 -2.78
C PHE A 327 3.99 10.57 -2.70
N LEU A 328 4.71 11.15 -3.68
CA LEU A 328 6.13 11.47 -3.58
C LEU A 328 6.30 12.96 -3.27
N GLN A 329 6.28 13.32 -1.98
CA GLN A 329 7.04 14.50 -1.58
C GLN A 329 8.51 14.10 -1.62
N SER A 330 9.27 14.61 -2.60
CA SER A 330 10.71 14.39 -2.65
C SER A 330 11.37 14.89 -1.36
N PRO A 331 12.09 14.06 -0.60
CA PRO A 331 12.98 14.55 0.47
C PRO A 331 14.16 15.35 -0.13
N LEU A 332 14.50 15.04 -1.38
CA LEU A 332 15.49 15.75 -2.17
C LEU A 332 14.86 17.01 -2.77
N GLY A 333 15.02 18.14 -2.08
CA GLY A 333 14.74 19.45 -2.64
C GLY A 333 15.49 19.66 -3.96
N GLN A 334 14.84 20.29 -4.93
CA GLN A 334 15.42 20.60 -6.24
C GLN A 334 16.68 21.47 -6.07
N ARG A 335 17.85 20.84 -6.05
CA ARG A 335 19.09 21.54 -6.40
C ARG A 335 19.06 21.74 -7.91
N HIS A 336 18.70 22.94 -8.35
CA HIS A 336 19.07 23.38 -9.69
C HIS A 336 20.58 23.19 -9.84
N CYS A 337 21.01 22.61 -10.96
CA CYS A 337 22.42 22.50 -11.35
C CYS A 337 22.97 23.87 -11.78
N HIS A 338 22.97 24.83 -10.85
CA HIS A 338 23.67 26.09 -11.04
C HIS A 338 25.16 25.85 -10.89
N HIS A 339 25.87 26.00 -12.02
CA HIS A 339 27.31 26.12 -12.04
C HIS A 339 27.76 27.23 -11.08
N ASN A 340 28.76 26.95 -10.27
CA ASN A 340 29.58 27.97 -9.65
C ASN A 340 31.05 27.59 -9.85
N ALA A 341 31.59 27.99 -10.99
CA ALA A 341 33.03 27.95 -11.24
C ALA A 341 33.66 29.14 -10.51
N GLY A 342 34.53 28.89 -9.54
CA GLY A 342 35.07 29.96 -8.69
C GLY A 342 35.91 29.46 -7.52
N PHE A 343 37.00 28.76 -7.82
CA PHE A 343 38.13 28.67 -6.88
C PHE A 343 39.25 29.58 -7.35
N ALA A 344 39.75 30.40 -6.43
CA ALA A 344 41.02 31.10 -6.45
C ALA A 344 41.69 30.89 -5.08
#